data_AF-A0A9X9A4B5-F1
#
_entry.id   AF-A0A9X9A4B5-F1
#
_cell.length_a   1.000
_cell.length_b   1.000
_cell.length_c   1.000
_cell.angle_alpha   90.00
_cell.angle_beta   90.00
_cell.angle_gamma   90.00
#
_symmetry.space_group_name_H-M   'P 1'
#
loop_
_entity.id
_entity.type
_entity.pdbx_description
1 polymer ?
#
loop_
_entity_poly.entity_id
_entity_poly.type
_entity_poly.pdbx_seq_one_letter_code
_entity_poly.pdbx_strand_id
1 'polypeptide(L)'
;VSIYETIQNDQSNIIYIPIIGSVAAGTPILAEENIEGYLPMLSTFLNKRKKYFYLTVKGTSMNLEFPDGSYVLVEETPYVENGQIAVVKVNGYDATVKKISKSGSIITLIPL
;
A
#
# COMPACT_ATOMS: atom_id res chain seq x y z
N VAL A 1 9.89 -15.89 -12.89
CA VAL A 1 10.87 -15.71 -11.80
C VAL A 1 10.17 -14.95 -10.69
N SER A 2 10.19 -15.49 -9.48
CA SER A 2 9.57 -14.86 -8.30
C SER A 2 10.41 -13.66 -7.81
N ILE A 3 9.80 -12.71 -7.10
CA ILE A 3 10.52 -11.58 -6.49
C ILE A 3 11.63 -12.10 -5.56
N TYR A 4 11.37 -13.18 -4.83
CA TYR A 4 12.35 -13.83 -3.96
C TYR A 4 13.58 -14.35 -4.73
N GLU A 5 13.38 -15.01 -5.86
CA GLU A 5 14.48 -15.54 -6.70
C GLU A 5 15.31 -14.41 -7.32
N THR A 6 14.66 -13.30 -7.66
CA THR A 6 15.34 -12.16 -8.28
C THR A 6 16.20 -11.42 -7.25
N ILE A 7 15.71 -11.25 -6.01
CA ILE A 7 16.46 -10.65 -4.90
C ILE A 7 17.74 -11.44 -4.60
N GLN A 8 17.67 -12.77 -4.62
CA GLN A 8 18.84 -13.62 -4.35
C GLN A 8 19.92 -13.51 -5.42
N ASN A 9 19.53 -13.28 -6.68
CA ASN A 9 20.46 -13.26 -7.82
C ASN A 9 21.03 -11.88 -8.15
N ASP A 10 20.36 -10.78 -7.79
CA ASP A 10 20.84 -9.41 -8.04
C ASP A 10 20.60 -8.49 -6.84
N GLN A 11 21.63 -8.34 -6.01
CA GLN A 11 21.64 -7.46 -4.84
C GLN A 11 21.86 -5.98 -5.20
N SER A 12 22.28 -5.66 -6.43
CA SER A 12 22.71 -4.30 -6.80
C SER A 12 21.56 -3.30 -6.95
N ASN A 13 20.31 -3.78 -6.90
CA ASN A 13 19.11 -3.00 -7.18
C ASN A 13 18.05 -3.08 -6.06
N ILE A 14 18.40 -3.55 -4.86
CA ILE A 14 17.50 -3.61 -3.71
C ILE A 14 17.40 -2.22 -3.07
N ILE A 15 16.17 -1.76 -2.83
CA ILE A 15 15.88 -0.59 -2.02
C ILE A 15 15.00 -0.99 -0.84
N TYR A 16 15.07 -0.20 0.23
CA TYR A 16 14.28 -0.40 1.43
C TYR A 16 13.10 0.57 1.44
N ILE A 17 11.88 0.01 1.48
CA ILE A 17 10.64 0.78 1.47
C ILE A 17 10.08 0.79 2.90
N PRO A 18 9.65 1.95 3.42
CA PRO A 18 9.14 2.06 4.77
C PRO A 18 7.84 1.27 4.95
N ILE A 19 7.72 0.60 6.08
CA ILE A 19 6.46 0.07 6.59
C ILE A 19 5.82 1.18 7.41
N ILE A 20 4.62 1.58 7.03
CA ILE A 20 3.84 2.58 7.73
C ILE A 20 2.82 1.86 8.61
N GLY A 21 2.82 2.22 9.89
CA GLY A 21 1.93 1.70 10.91
C GLY A 21 0.55 2.33 10.87
N SER A 22 0.07 2.73 12.05
CA SER A 22 -1.14 3.53 12.19
C SER A 22 -0.93 4.94 11.62
N VAL A 23 -1.77 5.32 10.66
CA VAL A 23 -1.73 6.66 10.04
C VAL A 23 -2.63 7.60 10.83
N ALA A 24 -2.04 8.41 11.71
CA ALA A 24 -2.79 9.39 12.49
C ALA A 24 -3.55 10.38 11.59
N ALA A 25 -4.69 10.89 12.08
CA ALA A 25 -5.41 11.98 11.42
C ALA A 25 -4.52 13.24 11.34
N GLY A 26 -4.53 13.92 10.20
CA GLY A 26 -3.86 15.23 10.04
C GLY A 26 -2.34 15.21 9.77
N THR A 27 -1.65 14.08 9.88
CA THR A 27 -0.23 13.97 9.53
C THR A 27 -0.03 13.32 8.14
N PRO A 28 1.02 13.70 7.39
CA PRO A 28 1.38 13.00 6.16
C PRO A 28 1.62 11.51 6.42
N ILE A 29 1.18 10.65 5.50
CA ILE A 29 1.30 9.19 5.67
C ILE A 29 2.76 8.73 5.83
N LEU A 30 3.70 9.44 5.19
CA LEU A 30 5.13 9.17 5.23
C LEU A 30 5.88 9.95 6.33
N ALA A 31 5.19 10.47 7.34
CA ALA A 31 5.87 11.07 8.50
C ALA A 31 6.72 10.02 9.22
N GLU A 32 7.91 10.41 9.69
CA GLU A 32 8.86 9.49 10.34
C GLU A 32 8.25 8.79 11.56
N GLU A 33 7.37 9.48 12.30
CA GLU A 33 6.65 8.92 13.44
C GLU A 33 5.75 7.73 13.10
N ASN A 34 5.35 7.58 11.84
CA ASN A 34 4.49 6.48 11.39
C ASN A 34 5.32 5.29 10.86
N ILE A 35 6.65 5.40 10.73
CA ILE A 35 7.50 4.35 10.18
C ILE A 35 7.80 3.31 11.26
N GLU A 36 7.34 2.07 11.06
CA GLU A 36 7.58 0.93 11.97
C GLU A 36 8.80 0.09 11.58
N GLY A 37 9.30 0.25 10.35
CA GLY A 37 10.43 -0.51 9.83
C GLY A 37 10.57 -0.37 8.32
N TYR A 38 11.33 -1.26 7.71
CA TYR A 38 11.58 -1.27 6.27
C TYR A 38 11.58 -2.69 5.72
N LEU A 39 11.07 -2.87 4.50
CA LEU A 39 11.16 -4.13 3.75
C LEU A 39 11.94 -3.93 2.45
N PRO A 40 12.75 -4.92 2.04
CA PRO A 40 13.48 -4.86 0.78
C PRO A 40 12.54 -5.04 -0.41
N MET A 41 12.77 -4.27 -1.47
CA MET A 41 12.10 -4.39 -2.76
C MET A 41 13.11 -4.15 -3.88
N LEU A 42 12.93 -4.83 -4.99
CA LEU A 42 13.75 -4.59 -6.18
C LEU A 42 13.27 -3.33 -6.89
N SER A 43 14.18 -2.38 -7.06
CA SER A 43 13.89 -1.11 -7.73
C SER A 43 13.43 -1.26 -9.18
N THR A 44 13.68 -2.41 -9.82
CA THR A 44 13.19 -2.75 -11.16
C THR A 44 11.68 -2.92 -11.24
N PHE A 45 11.01 -3.24 -10.12
CA PHE A 45 9.55 -3.35 -10.04
C PHE A 45 8.87 -2.01 -9.74
N LEU A 46 9.65 -0.94 -9.56
CA LEU A 46 9.15 0.35 -9.09
C LEU A 46 9.39 1.43 -10.12
N ASN A 47 8.46 2.38 -10.17
CA ASN A 47 8.69 3.62 -10.89
C ASN A 47 9.48 4.58 -10.00
N LYS A 48 10.75 4.87 -10.36
CA LYS A 48 11.64 5.76 -9.59
C LYS A 48 11.10 7.18 -9.37
N ARG A 49 10.07 7.61 -10.11
CA ARG A 49 9.41 8.93 -9.94
C ARG A 49 8.23 8.89 -8.96
N LYS A 50 7.89 7.73 -8.43
CA LYS A 50 6.77 7.52 -7.52
C LYS A 50 7.26 7.21 -6.12
N LYS A 51 6.39 7.48 -5.15
CA LYS A 51 6.63 7.15 -3.74
C LYS A 51 5.88 5.88 -3.41
N TYR A 52 6.53 5.03 -2.63
CA TYR A 52 5.99 3.75 -2.22
C TYR A 52 6.13 3.58 -0.72
N PHE A 53 5.20 2.85 -0.12
CA PHE A 53 5.25 2.43 1.26
C PHE A 53 4.50 1.12 1.44
N TYR A 54 4.83 0.38 2.49
CA TYR A 54 4.07 -0.79 2.91
C TYR A 54 3.05 -0.41 3.98
N LEU A 55 1.91 -1.10 3.96
CA LEU A 55 0.99 -1.15 5.11
C LEU A 55 0.78 -2.59 5.52
N THR A 56 0.61 -2.81 6.82
CA THR A 56 0.14 -4.08 7.37
C THR A 56 -1.38 -4.14 7.28
N VAL A 57 -1.90 -5.15 6.60
CA VAL A 57 -3.35 -5.39 6.52
C VAL A 57 -3.86 -5.87 7.87
N LYS A 58 -4.90 -5.22 8.37
CA LYS A 58 -5.59 -5.60 9.62
C LYS A 58 -7.05 -5.89 9.32
N GLY A 59 -7.53 -7.03 9.79
CA GLY A 59 -8.90 -7.50 9.62
C GLY A 59 -9.12 -8.27 8.31
N THR A 60 -10.34 -8.78 8.15
CA THR A 60 -10.66 -9.80 7.14
C THR A 60 -11.37 -9.27 5.90
N SER A 61 -11.57 -7.95 5.80
CA SER A 61 -12.40 -7.35 4.74
C SER A 61 -11.82 -7.44 3.32
N MET A 62 -10.55 -7.82 3.18
CA MET A 62 -9.87 -8.00 1.90
C MET A 62 -9.16 -9.36 1.84
N ASN A 63 -9.54 -10.30 2.71
CA ASN A 63 -8.79 -11.53 2.98
C ASN A 63 -8.72 -12.48 1.77
N LEU A 64 -9.57 -12.29 0.76
CA LEU A 64 -9.47 -13.03 -0.51
C LEU A 64 -8.22 -12.64 -1.33
N GLU A 65 -7.76 -11.40 -1.21
CA GLU A 65 -6.60 -10.88 -1.96
C GLU A 65 -5.40 -10.58 -1.05
N PHE A 66 -5.66 -10.00 0.12
CA PHE A 66 -4.65 -9.66 1.11
C PHE A 66 -5.05 -10.26 2.47
N PRO A 67 -4.41 -11.37 2.86
CA PRO A 67 -4.64 -11.98 4.16
C PRO A 67 -4.37 -11.02 5.32
N ASP A 68 -5.08 -11.20 6.44
CA ASP A 68 -4.77 -10.49 7.68
C ASP A 68 -3.29 -10.68 8.08
N GLY A 69 -2.63 -9.60 8.48
CA GLY A 69 -1.20 -9.57 8.81
C GLY A 69 -0.24 -9.55 7.60
N SER A 70 -0.75 -9.62 6.37
CA SER A 70 0.09 -9.45 5.17
C SER A 70 0.52 -7.99 4.96
N TYR A 71 1.60 -7.79 4.21
CA TYR A 71 2.04 -6.48 3.77
C TYR A 71 1.54 -6.17 2.37
N VAL A 72 0.97 -4.98 2.19
CA VAL A 72 0.60 -4.45 0.86
C VAL A 72 1.54 -3.34 0.47
N LEU A 73 2.12 -3.43 -0.73
CA LEU A 73 2.90 -2.33 -1.32
C LEU A 73 1.94 -1.32 -1.94
N VAL A 74 2.06 -0.07 -1.53
CA VAL A 74 1.19 1.03 -1.95
C VAL A 74 2.00 2.03 -2.75
N GLU A 75 1.55 2.36 -3.96
CA GLU A 75 2.02 3.52 -4.71
C GLU A 75 1.21 4.75 -4.30
N GLU A 76 1.89 5.83 -3.88
CA GLU A 76 1.22 7.11 -3.62
C GLU A 76 0.76 7.72 -4.95
N THR A 77 -0.55 7.91 -5.10
CA THR A 77 -1.17 8.47 -6.29
C THR A 77 -2.25 9.47 -5.93
N PRO A 78 -2.38 10.60 -6.67
CA PRO A 78 -3.43 11.59 -6.44
C PRO A 78 -4.82 11.11 -6.86
N TYR A 79 -4.91 10.06 -7.68
CA TYR A 79 -6.18 9.49 -8.14
C TYR A 79 -6.08 7.96 -8.27
N VAL A 80 -7.23 7.31 -8.15
CA VAL A 80 -7.38 5.87 -8.32
C VAL A 80 -8.50 5.59 -9.30
N GLU A 81 -8.36 4.59 -10.15
CA GLU A 81 -9.32 4.26 -11.19
C GLU A 81 -10.47 3.37 -10.69
N ASN A 82 -11.57 3.34 -11.43
CA ASN A 82 -12.67 2.44 -11.13
C ASN A 82 -12.22 0.97 -11.21
N GLY A 83 -12.61 0.15 -10.23
CA GLY A 83 -12.26 -1.26 -10.12
C GLY A 83 -10.92 -1.55 -9.45
N GLN A 84 -10.07 -0.53 -9.22
CA GLN A 84 -8.79 -0.71 -8.54
C GLN A 84 -8.97 -0.95 -7.04
N ILE A 85 -8.02 -1.69 -6.46
CA ILE A 85 -7.87 -1.77 -5.01
C ILE A 85 -7.03 -0.57 -4.57
N ALA A 86 -7.52 0.16 -3.57
CA ALA A 86 -6.87 1.35 -3.07
C ALA A 86 -6.84 1.37 -1.54
N VAL A 87 -5.80 2.00 -1.02
CA VAL A 87 -5.79 2.50 0.35
C VAL A 87 -6.44 3.87 0.34
N VAL A 88 -7.51 4.03 1.12
CA VAL A 88 -8.25 5.30 1.19
C VAL A 88 -8.42 5.73 2.64
N LYS A 89 -8.38 7.04 2.85
CA LYS A 89 -8.70 7.70 4.12
C LYS A 89 -10.08 8.31 4.01
N VAL A 90 -11.01 7.94 4.89
CA VAL A 90 -12.38 8.47 4.89
C VAL A 90 -12.55 9.34 6.13
N ASN A 91 -13.06 10.56 5.96
CA ASN A 91 -13.32 11.52 7.04
C ASN A 91 -12.13 11.78 7.98
N GLY A 92 -10.89 11.63 7.49
CA GLY A 92 -9.69 11.84 8.29
C GLY A 92 -9.38 10.73 9.30
N TYR A 93 -10.14 9.64 9.35
CA TYR A 93 -9.87 8.47 10.20
C TYR A 93 -8.79 7.55 9.62
N ASP A 94 -8.57 6.39 10.24
CA ASP A 94 -7.59 5.41 9.78
C ASP A 94 -7.79 4.99 8.32
N ALA A 95 -6.67 4.70 7.66
CA ALA A 95 -6.68 4.24 6.28
C ALA A 95 -7.29 2.82 6.17
N THR A 96 -8.06 2.56 5.11
CA THR A 96 -8.62 1.24 4.81
C THR A 96 -8.26 0.80 3.39
N VAL A 97 -8.00 -0.51 3.21
CA VAL A 97 -7.87 -1.15 1.89
C VAL A 97 -9.26 -1.59 1.42
N LYS A 98 -9.67 -1.17 0.22
CA LYS A 98 -10.95 -1.51 -0.40
C LYS A 98 -10.84 -1.56 -1.92
N LYS A 99 -11.70 -2.36 -2.57
CA LYS A 99 -11.94 -2.23 -4.01
C LYS A 99 -12.84 -1.01 -4.27
N ILE A 100 -12.42 -0.15 -5.18
CA ILE A 100 -13.11 1.11 -5.48
C ILE A 100 -14.07 0.89 -6.63
N SER A 101 -15.34 1.23 -6.42
CA SER A 101 -16.34 1.29 -7.48
C SER A 101 -16.85 2.72 -7.62
N LYS A 102 -16.74 3.29 -8.83
CA LYS A 102 -17.18 4.64 -9.16
C LYS A 102 -18.40 4.57 -10.07
N SER A 103 -19.49 5.20 -9.65
CA SER A 103 -20.71 5.35 -10.45
C SER A 103 -21.20 6.80 -10.37
N GLY A 104 -20.94 7.57 -11.42
CA GLY A 104 -21.18 9.02 -11.41
C GLY A 104 -20.36 9.70 -10.30
N SER A 105 -21.05 10.42 -9.41
CA SER A 105 -20.46 11.07 -8.23
C SER A 105 -20.34 10.16 -7.00
N ILE A 106 -20.83 8.92 -7.08
CA ILE A 106 -20.84 7.98 -5.96
C ILE A 106 -19.59 7.11 -6.03
N ILE A 107 -18.85 7.08 -4.91
CA ILE A 107 -17.75 6.15 -4.68
C ILE A 107 -18.21 5.12 -3.65
N THR A 108 -18.20 3.84 -4.04
CA THR A 108 -18.50 2.71 -3.16
C THR A 108 -17.20 1.98 -2.83
N LEU A 109 -17.01 1.71 -1.54
CA LEU A 109 -15.88 0.96 -1.00
C LEU A 109 -16.29 -0.49 -0.76
N ILE A 110 -15.76 -1.40 -1.57
CA ILE A 110 -16.17 -2.82 -1.59
C ILE A 110 -15.12 -3.68 -0.89
N PRO A 111 -15.48 -4.47 0.13
CA PRO A 111 -14.62 -5.52 0.67
C PRO A 111 -14.50 -6.71 -0.29
N LEU A 112 -13.40 -7.47 -0.21
CA LEU A 112 -13.16 -8.70 -0.96
C LEU A 112 -12.97 -9.89 0.00
#